data_AF-R7UTP1-F1
#
_entry.id   AF-R7UTP1-F1
#
_cell.length_a   1.000
_cell.length_b   1.000
_cell.length_c   1.000
_cell.angle_alpha   90.00
_cell.angle_beta   90.00
_cell.angle_gamma   90.00
#
_symmetry.space_group_name_H-M   'P 1'
#
loop_
_entity.id
_entity.type
_entity.pdbx_description
1 polymer ?
#
loop_
_entity_poly.entity_id
_entity_poly.type
_entity_poly.pdbx_seq_one_letter_code
_entity_poly.pdbx_strand_id
1 'polypeptide(L)'
;FYDNVTLSCIPCAIGNYQNESAQTECIPCDDMHSTATTGSVNESQCILACLPGFFFNSTSESCQPCSLGYYQPENGTTVCLGCPTGKTTLLLNSTAESDCVDSCPSGQERLSSTADCTLCPLGEYREAGLGSFNCEQCPANTTTTAEGSVSEANCSRVLCYKGSYRVGDDPGVCNPCPIGTFKNTTDIAECKTCPEDYTTRQENATSVDDCFFAICDVDGSDLCQNGGTCVYNETSAALQCLCPADFDGDTCNFSCDGFCNDHGECIKDNSGQMVACTCKEYYYGDRCEHREGESAKSSQSNPC
;
A
#
# COMPACT_ATOMS: atom_id res chain seq x y z
N PHE A 1 55.86 -25.05 8.74
CA PHE A 1 57.28 -25.00 9.13
C PHE A 1 57.72 -26.32 9.72
N TYR A 2 59.01 -26.64 9.62
CA TYR A 2 59.59 -27.81 10.28
C TYR A 2 60.00 -27.48 11.71
N ASP A 3 59.42 -28.17 12.69
CA ASP A 3 59.78 -28.02 14.09
C ASP A 3 60.89 -29.02 14.44
N ASN A 4 62.07 -28.50 14.79
CA ASN A 4 63.26 -29.31 15.13
C ASN A 4 63.15 -30.00 16.50
N VAL A 5 62.22 -29.59 17.37
CA VAL A 5 61.99 -30.19 18.69
C VAL A 5 61.05 -31.38 18.57
N THR A 6 59.95 -31.24 17.81
CA THR A 6 58.98 -32.32 17.60
C THR A 6 59.29 -33.19 16.38
N LEU A 7 60.27 -32.80 15.56
CA LEU A 7 60.68 -33.45 14.31
C LEU A 7 59.51 -33.63 13.32
N SER A 8 58.58 -32.68 13.30
CA SER A 8 57.34 -32.74 12.51
C SER A 8 57.06 -31.44 11.76
N CYS A 9 56.31 -31.52 10.66
CA CYS A 9 55.81 -30.34 9.98
C CYS A 9 54.57 -29.78 10.70
N ILE A 10 54.65 -28.54 11.16
CA ILE A 10 53.54 -27.81 11.78
C ILE A 10 52.95 -26.82 10.76
N PRO A 11 51.63 -26.80 10.55
CA PRO A 11 50.99 -25.85 9.65
C PRO A 11 51.15 -24.40 10.16
N CYS A 12 51.33 -23.45 9.24
CA CYS A 12 51.41 -22.03 9.60
C CYS A 12 50.10 -21.56 10.23
N ALA A 13 50.18 -20.76 11.29
CA ALA A 13 49.00 -20.14 11.89
C ALA A 13 48.36 -19.12 10.92
N ILE A 14 47.10 -18.80 11.14
CA ILE A 14 46.38 -17.72 10.44
C ILE A 14 47.22 -16.44 10.46
N GLY A 15 47.26 -15.73 9.33
CA GLY A 15 48.11 -14.56 9.10
C GLY A 15 49.52 -14.88 8.59
N ASN A 16 49.85 -16.16 8.40
CA ASN A 16 51.16 -16.58 7.90
C ASN A 16 51.05 -17.66 6.83
N TYR A 17 52.05 -17.73 5.95
CA TYR A 17 52.18 -18.73 4.89
C TYR A 17 53.61 -19.27 4.78
N GLN A 18 53.80 -20.32 4.00
CA GLN A 18 55.12 -20.87 3.72
C GLN A 18 55.21 -21.46 2.31
N ASN A 19 56.04 -20.85 1.46
CA ASN A 19 56.18 -21.21 0.05
C ASN A 19 57.32 -22.18 -0.27
N GLU A 20 58.24 -22.43 0.67
CA GLU A 20 59.36 -23.35 0.47
C GLU A 20 59.40 -24.47 1.52
N SER A 21 59.93 -25.63 1.11
CA SER A 21 60.16 -26.76 2.02
C SER A 21 61.33 -26.50 2.98
N ALA A 22 61.32 -27.18 4.12
CA ALA A 22 62.37 -27.11 5.16
C ALA A 22 62.58 -25.73 5.85
N GLN A 23 61.74 -24.72 5.60
CA GLN A 23 61.75 -23.51 6.43
C GLN A 23 61.29 -23.83 7.87
N THR A 24 61.99 -23.23 8.83
CA THR A 24 61.76 -23.41 10.28
C THR A 24 60.78 -22.39 10.86
N GLU A 25 60.36 -21.39 10.08
CA GLU A 25 59.41 -20.35 10.47
C GLU A 25 58.46 -20.05 9.30
N CYS A 26 57.29 -19.47 9.61
CA CYS A 26 56.32 -19.04 8.61
C CYS A 26 56.51 -17.55 8.28
N ILE A 27 56.17 -17.18 7.05
CA ILE A 27 56.24 -15.81 6.55
C ILE A 27 54.92 -15.10 6.88
N PRO A 28 54.94 -13.95 7.56
CA PRO A 28 53.72 -13.19 7.85
C PRO A 28 53.17 -12.53 6.58
N CYS A 29 51.84 -12.41 6.51
CA CYS A 29 51.19 -11.50 5.56
C CYS A 29 51.48 -10.03 5.92
N ASP A 30 51.18 -9.10 5.01
CA ASP A 30 51.29 -7.67 5.29
C ASP A 30 50.25 -7.16 6.31
N ASP A 31 50.38 -5.91 6.74
CA ASP A 31 49.57 -5.28 7.80
C ASP A 31 48.06 -5.21 7.52
N MET A 32 47.59 -5.57 6.31
CA MET A 32 46.17 -5.56 5.93
C MET A 32 45.66 -6.92 5.45
N HIS A 33 46.52 -7.92 5.30
CA HIS A 33 46.14 -9.23 4.79
C HIS A 33 46.30 -10.31 5.85
N SER A 34 45.52 -11.37 5.72
CA SER A 34 45.61 -12.54 6.55
C SER A 34 45.24 -13.78 5.75
N THR A 35 45.66 -14.94 6.23
CA THR A 35 45.28 -16.22 5.62
C THR A 35 43.98 -16.71 6.23
N ALA A 36 43.02 -17.15 5.40
CA ALA A 36 41.71 -17.59 5.87
C ALA A 36 41.76 -18.88 6.71
N THR A 37 42.80 -19.69 6.53
CA THR A 37 42.98 -20.99 7.19
C THR A 37 44.43 -21.21 7.58
N THR A 38 44.68 -22.12 8.52
CA THR A 38 46.03 -22.56 8.88
C THR A 38 46.67 -23.34 7.74
N GLY A 39 47.99 -23.27 7.61
CA GLY A 39 48.76 -24.08 6.68
C GLY A 39 48.85 -23.51 5.27
N SER A 40 48.62 -22.21 5.08
CA SER A 40 48.80 -21.56 3.79
C SER A 40 50.22 -21.75 3.26
N VAL A 41 50.32 -22.00 1.96
CA VAL A 41 51.55 -22.37 1.25
C VAL A 41 52.01 -21.31 0.27
N ASN A 42 51.27 -20.21 0.09
CA ASN A 42 51.66 -19.16 -0.84
C ASN A 42 51.17 -17.77 -0.41
N GLU A 43 51.88 -16.73 -0.84
CA GLU A 43 51.56 -15.32 -0.55
C GLU A 43 50.20 -14.92 -1.13
N SER A 44 49.80 -15.51 -2.26
CA SER A 44 48.48 -15.27 -2.86
C SER A 44 47.30 -15.74 -2.00
N GLN A 45 47.56 -16.44 -0.88
CA GLN A 45 46.55 -16.82 0.11
C GLN A 45 46.41 -15.80 1.24
N CYS A 46 47.28 -14.80 1.29
CA CYS A 46 47.08 -13.58 2.09
C CYS A 46 45.99 -12.76 1.40
N ILE A 47 44.77 -12.84 1.92
CA ILE A 47 43.60 -12.09 1.44
C ILE A 47 43.35 -10.91 2.37
N LEU A 48 42.61 -9.91 1.88
CA LEU A 48 42.27 -8.74 2.69
C LEU A 48 41.61 -9.17 4.00
N ALA A 49 42.20 -8.76 5.13
CA ALA A 49 41.74 -9.13 6.46
C ALA A 49 40.49 -8.33 6.84
N CYS A 50 39.31 -8.87 6.52
CA CYS A 50 38.04 -8.25 6.88
C CYS A 50 37.84 -8.21 8.40
N LEU A 51 37.24 -7.12 8.88
CA LEU A 51 36.87 -6.94 10.29
C LEU A 51 35.74 -7.90 10.70
N PRO A 52 35.47 -8.10 12.01
CA PRO A 52 34.38 -8.94 12.47
C PRO A 52 33.04 -8.43 11.92
N GLY A 53 32.14 -9.34 11.62
CA GLY A 53 30.89 -9.06 10.91
C GLY A 53 31.04 -8.99 9.39
N PHE A 54 32.24 -9.13 8.84
CA PHE A 54 32.50 -9.14 7.40
C PHE A 54 33.28 -10.37 6.98
N PHE A 55 33.07 -10.79 5.73
CA PHE A 55 33.85 -11.84 5.08
C PHE A 55 34.43 -11.32 3.76
N PHE A 56 35.58 -11.85 3.38
CA PHE A 56 36.21 -11.53 2.10
C PHE A 56 35.50 -12.26 0.96
N ASN A 57 34.93 -11.50 0.02
CA ASN A 57 34.36 -12.05 -1.20
C ASN A 57 35.39 -11.97 -2.33
N SER A 58 35.84 -13.14 -2.81
CA SER A 58 36.86 -13.24 -3.86
C SER A 58 36.38 -12.77 -5.24
N THR A 59 35.06 -12.71 -5.48
CA THR A 59 34.50 -12.22 -6.75
C THR A 59 34.46 -10.71 -6.80
N SER A 60 34.14 -10.04 -5.69
CA SER A 60 34.14 -8.58 -5.59
C SER A 60 35.44 -7.99 -5.05
N GLU A 61 36.42 -8.85 -4.72
CA GLU A 61 37.71 -8.51 -4.12
C GLU A 61 37.57 -7.52 -2.94
N SER A 62 36.53 -7.71 -2.13
CA SER A 62 36.16 -6.75 -1.08
C SER A 62 35.46 -7.44 0.09
N CYS A 63 35.49 -6.78 1.24
CA CYS A 63 34.80 -7.22 2.44
C CYS A 63 33.30 -6.97 2.32
N GLN A 64 32.51 -8.03 2.41
CA GLN A 64 31.05 -7.97 2.41
C GLN A 64 30.52 -8.27 3.82
N PRO A 65 29.46 -7.57 4.26
CA PRO A 65 28.88 -7.82 5.56
C PRO A 65 28.24 -9.22 5.58
N CYS A 66 28.28 -9.87 6.74
CA CYS A 66 27.48 -11.06 6.97
C CYS A 66 26.00 -10.73 6.82
N SER A 67 25.30 -11.49 5.98
CA SER A 67 23.86 -11.40 5.78
C SER A 67 23.10 -11.78 7.04
N LEU A 68 21.81 -11.43 7.08
CA LEU A 68 20.92 -11.84 8.15
C LEU A 68 20.89 -13.37 8.29
N GLY A 69 20.86 -13.83 9.55
CA GLY A 69 21.01 -15.25 9.89
C GLY A 69 22.45 -15.71 10.03
N TYR A 70 23.42 -14.81 9.81
CA TYR A 70 24.85 -15.10 9.93
C TYR A 70 25.58 -14.08 10.80
N TYR A 71 26.69 -14.50 11.38
CA TYR A 71 27.59 -13.68 12.18
C TYR A 71 29.06 -14.06 11.92
N GLN A 72 30.00 -13.19 12.27
CA GLN A 72 31.44 -13.49 12.15
C GLN A 72 32.25 -12.82 13.27
N PRO A 73 32.77 -13.57 14.25
CA PRO A 73 33.58 -13.01 15.33
C PRO A 73 35.04 -12.78 14.96
N GLU A 74 35.58 -13.53 14.00
CA GLU A 74 37.00 -13.54 13.67
C GLU A 74 37.32 -12.65 12.47
N ASN A 75 38.55 -12.11 12.45
CA ASN A 75 39.08 -11.32 11.34
C ASN A 75 39.55 -12.21 10.17
N GLY A 76 39.52 -11.66 8.95
CA GLY A 76 40.19 -12.26 7.79
C GLY A 76 39.58 -13.58 7.31
N THR A 77 38.28 -13.77 7.54
CA THR A 77 37.54 -14.96 7.10
C THR A 77 36.93 -14.77 5.72
N THR A 78 36.60 -15.89 5.06
CA THR A 78 35.94 -15.92 3.73
C THR A 78 34.49 -16.38 3.79
N VAL A 79 33.99 -16.71 4.98
CA VAL A 79 32.64 -17.24 5.20
C VAL A 79 32.12 -16.74 6.53
N CYS A 80 30.82 -16.44 6.61
CA CYS A 80 30.16 -16.14 7.88
C CYS A 80 29.57 -17.42 8.51
N LEU A 81 29.52 -17.46 9.83
CA LEU A 81 28.92 -18.55 10.60
C LEU A 81 27.40 -18.39 10.62
N GLY A 82 26.67 -19.48 10.39
CA GLY A 82 25.20 -19.47 10.47
C GLY A 82 24.71 -19.51 11.90
N CYS A 83 23.58 -18.86 12.18
CA CYS A 83 22.90 -18.98 13.46
C CYS A 83 22.40 -20.42 13.71
N PRO A 84 22.27 -20.82 14.99
CA PRO A 84 21.64 -22.08 15.37
C PRO A 84 20.21 -22.22 14.81
N THR A 85 19.72 -23.45 14.70
CA THR A 85 18.39 -23.75 14.15
C THR A 85 17.28 -22.94 14.85
N GLY A 86 16.44 -22.27 14.05
CA GLY A 86 15.33 -21.44 14.54
C GLY A 86 15.72 -20.01 14.93
N LYS A 87 17.01 -19.68 14.92
CA LYS A 87 17.53 -18.35 15.24
C LYS A 87 18.04 -17.62 14.02
N THR A 88 18.13 -16.31 14.14
CA THR A 88 18.64 -15.42 13.12
C THR A 88 19.20 -14.14 13.74
N THR A 89 19.98 -13.38 12.98
CA THR A 89 20.48 -12.06 13.40
C THR A 89 19.53 -10.96 12.93
N LEU A 90 19.39 -9.88 13.72
CA LEU A 90 18.51 -8.73 13.36
C LEU A 90 19.23 -7.68 12.51
N LEU A 91 20.57 -7.71 12.51
CA LEU A 91 21.41 -6.75 11.82
C LEU A 91 22.33 -7.49 10.85
N LEU A 92 22.52 -6.89 9.67
CA LEU A 92 23.70 -7.19 8.85
C LEU A 92 24.96 -6.95 9.69
N ASN A 93 26.06 -7.61 9.36
CA ASN A 93 27.36 -7.47 10.04
C ASN A 93 27.44 -7.90 11.51
N SER A 94 26.52 -8.76 11.95
CA SER A 94 26.56 -9.32 13.30
C SER A 94 27.91 -10.00 13.60
N THR A 95 28.42 -9.81 14.81
CA THR A 95 29.79 -10.21 15.17
C THR A 95 29.81 -11.40 16.10
N ALA A 96 28.72 -11.68 16.81
CA ALA A 96 28.69 -12.71 17.84
C ALA A 96 27.50 -13.66 17.68
N GLU A 97 27.66 -14.90 18.15
CA GLU A 97 26.55 -15.86 18.21
C GLU A 97 25.43 -15.38 19.15
N SER A 98 25.74 -14.54 20.14
CA SER A 98 24.75 -13.90 21.01
C SER A 98 23.79 -12.97 20.26
N ASP A 99 24.16 -12.53 19.06
CA ASP A 99 23.30 -11.71 18.20
C ASP A 99 22.22 -12.57 17.50
N CYS A 100 22.35 -13.91 17.57
CA CYS A 100 21.36 -14.86 17.10
C CYS A 100 20.19 -14.95 18.09
N VAL A 101 19.06 -14.41 17.67
CA VAL A 101 17.81 -14.36 18.42
C VAL A 101 16.74 -15.23 17.75
N ASP A 102 15.73 -15.63 18.52
CA ASP A 102 14.62 -16.40 17.97
C ASP A 102 13.88 -15.58 16.90
N SER A 103 13.63 -16.22 15.76
CA SER A 103 12.82 -15.63 14.68
C SER A 103 11.35 -15.79 15.02
N CYS A 104 10.55 -14.77 14.75
CA CYS A 104 9.10 -14.87 14.90
C CYS A 104 8.52 -15.85 13.85
N PRO A 105 7.48 -16.63 14.20
CA PRO A 105 6.75 -17.45 13.24
C PRO A 105 6.22 -16.62 12.06
N SER A 106 5.92 -17.26 10.93
CA SER A 106 5.22 -16.62 9.81
C SER A 106 3.94 -15.92 10.30
N GLY A 107 3.64 -14.76 9.72
CA GLY A 107 2.51 -13.93 10.13
C GLY A 107 2.73 -13.18 11.44
N GLN A 108 3.94 -13.18 12.00
CA GLN A 108 4.26 -12.37 13.18
C GLN A 108 5.51 -11.52 12.95
N GLU A 109 5.49 -10.27 13.37
CA GLU A 109 6.67 -9.41 13.42
C GLU A 109 7.25 -9.32 14.82
N ARG A 110 8.52 -8.95 14.89
CA ARG A 110 9.22 -8.73 16.16
C ARG A 110 9.15 -7.27 16.57
N LEU A 111 8.55 -6.98 17.71
CA LEU A 111 8.55 -5.63 18.26
C LEU A 111 9.96 -5.23 18.70
N SER A 112 10.46 -4.11 18.18
CA SER A 112 11.80 -3.60 18.54
C SER A 112 11.92 -3.22 20.02
N SER A 113 10.80 -2.92 20.69
CA SER A 113 10.75 -2.45 22.08
C SER A 113 10.81 -3.57 23.11
N THR A 114 10.15 -4.71 22.86
CA THR A 114 10.02 -5.81 23.83
C THR A 114 10.69 -7.10 23.38
N ALA A 115 11.14 -7.18 22.12
CA ALA A 115 11.60 -8.41 21.47
C ALA A 115 10.53 -9.52 21.37
N ASP A 116 9.27 -9.21 21.65
CA ASP A 116 8.15 -10.15 21.50
C ASP A 116 7.69 -10.24 20.05
N CYS A 117 7.03 -11.36 19.74
CA CYS A 117 6.38 -11.56 18.45
C CYS A 117 4.90 -11.19 18.53
N THR A 118 4.46 -10.32 17.63
CA THR A 118 3.06 -9.90 17.49
C THR A 118 2.54 -10.23 16.10
N LEU A 119 1.25 -10.55 15.99
CA LEU A 119 0.63 -10.84 14.70
C LEU A 119 0.74 -9.64 13.76
N CYS A 120 0.95 -9.91 12.48
CA CYS A 120 0.84 -8.88 11.45
C CYS A 120 -0.56 -8.25 11.49
N PRO A 121 -0.66 -6.92 11.52
CA PRO A 121 -1.96 -6.25 11.50
C PRO A 121 -2.69 -6.51 10.17
N LEU A 122 -3.99 -6.19 10.15
CA LEU A 122 -4.77 -6.23 8.91
C LEU A 122 -4.12 -5.32 7.85
N GLY A 123 -4.03 -5.85 6.62
CA GLY A 123 -3.36 -5.17 5.52
C GLY A 123 -1.90 -5.56 5.37
N GLU A 124 -1.37 -6.39 6.27
CA GLU A 124 0.03 -6.82 6.24
C GLU A 124 0.16 -8.35 6.35
N TYR A 125 1.24 -8.89 5.80
CA TYR A 125 1.56 -10.30 5.84
C TYR A 125 3.06 -10.52 6.10
N ARG A 126 3.44 -11.73 6.51
CA ARG A 126 4.85 -12.09 6.61
C ARG A 126 5.11 -13.56 6.35
N GLU A 127 5.91 -13.84 5.34
CA GLU A 127 6.43 -15.19 5.08
C GLU A 127 7.56 -15.54 6.06
N ALA A 128 7.73 -16.83 6.35
CA ALA A 128 8.88 -17.29 7.12
C ALA A 128 10.16 -17.13 6.29
N GLY A 129 11.15 -16.36 6.78
CA GLY A 129 12.41 -16.16 6.08
C GLY A 129 13.47 -15.42 6.90
N LEU A 130 14.73 -15.52 6.47
CA LEU A 130 15.90 -14.93 7.14
C LEU A 130 16.07 -13.42 6.89
N GLY A 131 15.17 -12.77 6.13
CA GLY A 131 15.37 -11.41 5.65
C GLY A 131 14.37 -10.35 6.11
N SER A 132 13.21 -10.75 6.63
CA SER A 132 12.12 -9.83 6.97
C SER A 132 11.59 -10.15 8.37
N PHE A 133 11.71 -9.19 9.29
CA PHE A 133 11.22 -9.26 10.68
C PHE A 133 9.97 -8.45 10.92
N ASN A 134 9.65 -7.59 9.96
CA ASN A 134 8.50 -6.72 9.98
C ASN A 134 7.47 -7.32 9.05
N CYS A 135 6.22 -7.00 9.31
CA CYS A 135 5.17 -7.36 8.38
C CYS A 135 5.28 -6.49 7.11
N GLU A 136 5.02 -7.13 5.98
CA GLU A 136 5.05 -6.50 4.67
C GLU A 136 3.64 -6.04 4.30
N GLN A 137 3.55 -4.82 3.78
CA GLN A 137 2.27 -4.26 3.33
C GLN A 137 1.73 -5.05 2.14
N CYS A 138 0.42 -5.29 2.14
CA CYS A 138 -0.25 -5.84 0.97
C CYS A 138 -0.01 -4.97 -0.27
N PRO A 139 0.27 -5.57 -1.43
CA PRO A 139 0.43 -4.83 -2.67
C PRO A 139 -0.91 -4.30 -3.17
N ALA A 140 -0.84 -3.20 -3.92
CA ALA A 140 -2.02 -2.47 -4.42
C ALA A 140 -2.99 -2.03 -3.30
N ASN A 141 -4.18 -1.57 -3.66
CA ASN A 141 -5.23 -1.24 -2.68
C ASN A 141 -5.95 -2.51 -2.21
N THR A 142 -5.19 -3.44 -1.65
CA THR A 142 -5.71 -4.68 -1.08
C THR A 142 -5.36 -4.80 0.40
N THR A 143 -6.05 -5.68 1.10
CA THR A 143 -5.83 -6.01 2.50
C THR A 143 -5.98 -7.50 2.72
N THR A 144 -5.41 -7.97 3.81
CA THR A 144 -5.56 -9.33 4.27
C THR A 144 -6.97 -9.65 4.77
N THR A 145 -7.33 -10.93 4.76
CA THR A 145 -8.61 -11.41 5.30
C THR A 145 -8.67 -11.39 6.82
N ALA A 146 -7.51 -11.53 7.47
CA ALA A 146 -7.34 -11.54 8.92
C ALA A 146 -5.92 -11.06 9.29
N GLU A 147 -5.75 -10.65 10.55
CA GLU A 147 -4.44 -10.48 11.16
C GLU A 147 -3.63 -11.78 11.11
N GLY A 148 -2.31 -11.66 11.18
CA GLY A 148 -1.40 -12.81 11.21
C GLY A 148 -1.23 -13.50 9.86
N SER A 149 -1.49 -12.80 8.76
CA SER A 149 -1.40 -13.37 7.41
C SER A 149 0.04 -13.75 7.06
N VAL A 150 0.18 -14.88 6.38
CA VAL A 150 1.50 -15.52 6.20
C VAL A 150 2.05 -15.35 4.79
N SER A 151 1.26 -14.90 3.82
CA SER A 151 1.72 -14.70 2.45
C SER A 151 0.92 -13.62 1.71
N GLU A 152 1.50 -13.12 0.63
CA GLU A 152 0.87 -12.13 -0.27
C GLU A 152 -0.46 -12.63 -0.83
N ALA A 153 -0.61 -13.95 -1.01
CA ALA A 153 -1.86 -14.54 -1.48
C ALA A 153 -3.06 -14.29 -0.54
N ASN A 154 -2.82 -13.90 0.72
CA ASN A 154 -3.86 -13.50 1.65
C ASN A 154 -4.35 -12.06 1.43
N CYS A 155 -3.62 -11.25 0.65
CA CYS A 155 -3.98 -9.90 0.22
C CYS A 155 -5.04 -9.92 -0.90
N SER A 156 -6.19 -10.53 -0.63
CA SER A 156 -7.24 -10.79 -1.62
C SER A 156 -8.43 -9.84 -1.51
N ARG A 157 -8.52 -9.04 -0.44
CA ARG A 157 -9.66 -8.13 -0.24
C ARG A 157 -9.31 -6.74 -0.75
N VAL A 158 -10.12 -6.19 -1.64
CA VAL A 158 -9.92 -4.82 -2.14
C VAL A 158 -10.36 -3.81 -1.07
N LEU A 159 -9.54 -2.78 -0.85
CA LEU A 159 -9.89 -1.63 0.00
C LEU A 159 -10.93 -0.76 -0.68
N CYS A 160 -11.95 -0.35 0.05
CA CYS A 160 -12.95 0.58 -0.46
C CYS A 160 -12.56 2.01 -0.13
N TYR A 161 -12.46 2.84 -1.17
CA TYR A 161 -12.19 4.27 -1.04
C TYR A 161 -13.25 4.97 -0.19
N LYS A 162 -12.92 6.17 0.28
CA LYS A 162 -13.88 7.06 0.95
C LYS A 162 -15.21 7.12 0.19
N GLY A 163 -16.32 7.12 0.92
CA GLY A 163 -17.67 7.05 0.35
C GLY A 163 -18.12 5.67 -0.13
N SER A 164 -17.34 4.61 0.09
CA SER A 164 -17.75 3.26 -0.29
C SER A 164 -17.32 2.21 0.74
N TYR A 165 -18.15 1.20 0.93
CA TYR A 165 -17.95 0.12 1.90
C TYR A 165 -18.16 -1.25 1.27
N ARG A 166 -17.78 -2.29 2.00
CA ARG A 166 -17.95 -3.67 1.55
C ARG A 166 -19.15 -4.31 2.26
N VAL A 167 -19.97 -5.03 1.50
CA VAL A 167 -21.05 -5.86 2.05
C VAL A 167 -20.57 -7.31 2.06
N GLY A 168 -20.41 -7.88 3.24
CA GLY A 168 -20.00 -9.28 3.40
C GLY A 168 -18.53 -9.59 3.02
N ASP A 169 -18.31 -10.83 2.61
CA ASP A 169 -16.98 -11.40 2.36
C ASP A 169 -16.54 -11.40 0.88
N ASP A 170 -17.34 -10.82 -0.03
CA ASP A 170 -16.98 -10.76 -1.45
C ASP A 170 -15.71 -9.88 -1.64
N PRO A 171 -14.63 -10.43 -2.20
CA PRO A 171 -13.32 -9.77 -2.24
C PRO A 171 -13.25 -8.54 -3.16
N GLY A 172 -14.21 -8.34 -4.08
CA GLY A 172 -14.03 -7.39 -5.20
C GLY A 172 -15.03 -6.23 -5.30
N VAL A 173 -16.07 -6.16 -4.46
CA VAL A 173 -17.18 -5.21 -4.69
C VAL A 173 -17.30 -4.18 -3.56
N CYS A 174 -17.06 -2.92 -3.91
CA CYS A 174 -17.33 -1.77 -3.03
C CYS A 174 -18.67 -1.13 -3.42
N ASN A 175 -19.57 -1.04 -2.46
CA ASN A 175 -20.86 -0.39 -2.61
C ASN A 175 -20.75 1.06 -2.12
N PRO A 176 -21.42 2.03 -2.75
CA PRO A 176 -21.45 3.39 -2.25
C PRO A 176 -22.10 3.42 -0.86
N CYS A 177 -21.62 4.31 0.02
CA CYS A 177 -22.28 4.54 1.31
C CYS A 177 -23.72 5.01 1.06
N PRO A 178 -24.73 4.32 1.61
CA PRO A 178 -26.12 4.72 1.43
C PRO A 178 -26.39 6.08 2.06
N ILE A 179 -27.48 6.73 1.63
CA ILE A 179 -27.96 7.99 2.21
C ILE A 179 -28.05 7.89 3.74
N GLY A 180 -27.58 8.94 4.42
CA GLY A 180 -27.52 8.99 5.89
C GLY A 180 -26.26 8.37 6.49
N THR A 181 -25.34 7.90 5.65
CA THR A 181 -24.04 7.36 6.09
C THR A 181 -22.88 7.96 5.29
N PHE A 182 -21.70 8.00 5.88
CA PHE A 182 -20.48 8.51 5.26
C PHE A 182 -19.27 7.65 5.62
N LYS A 183 -18.21 7.72 4.82
CA LYS A 183 -16.93 7.06 5.14
C LYS A 183 -15.75 7.89 4.68
N ASN A 184 -14.90 8.27 5.65
CA ASN A 184 -13.76 9.15 5.43
C ASN A 184 -12.41 8.44 5.34
N THR A 185 -12.39 7.12 5.44
CA THR A 185 -11.19 6.29 5.37
C THR A 185 -11.22 5.41 4.12
N THR A 186 -10.03 5.07 3.62
CA THR A 186 -9.85 4.02 2.60
C THR A 186 -9.49 2.73 3.33
N ASP A 187 -10.49 1.91 3.59
CA ASP A 187 -10.38 0.66 4.35
C ASP A 187 -11.60 -0.23 4.03
N ILE A 188 -11.76 -1.33 4.76
CA ILE A 188 -12.89 -2.24 4.61
C ILE A 188 -13.99 -2.05 5.66
N ALA A 189 -13.94 -0.98 6.44
CA ALA A 189 -14.92 -0.70 7.47
C ALA A 189 -16.29 -0.36 6.85
N GLU A 190 -17.35 -0.54 7.63
CA GLU A 190 -18.70 -0.10 7.26
C GLU A 190 -18.80 1.43 7.25
N CYS A 191 -19.81 1.97 6.55
CA CYS A 191 -20.08 3.40 6.58
C CYS A 191 -20.56 3.82 7.98
N LYS A 192 -20.09 4.98 8.43
CA LYS A 192 -20.51 5.60 9.68
C LYS A 192 -21.85 6.28 9.46
N THR A 193 -22.78 6.17 10.41
CA THR A 193 -24.04 6.91 10.35
C THR A 193 -23.80 8.40 10.61
N CYS A 194 -24.59 9.25 9.98
CA CYS A 194 -24.65 10.66 10.34
C CYS A 194 -25.11 10.85 11.81
N PRO A 195 -24.81 12.01 12.42
CA PRO A 195 -25.36 12.38 13.73
C PRO A 195 -26.89 12.32 13.78
N GLU A 196 -27.47 12.28 14.98
CA GLU A 196 -28.93 12.30 15.16
C GLU A 196 -29.55 13.51 14.45
N ASP A 197 -30.65 13.27 13.73
CA ASP A 197 -31.33 14.25 12.89
C ASP A 197 -30.48 14.81 11.74
N TYR A 198 -29.42 14.13 11.29
CA TYR A 198 -28.67 14.48 10.08
C TYR A 198 -28.71 13.36 9.03
N THR A 199 -28.65 13.72 7.75
CA THR A 199 -28.58 12.79 6.62
C THR A 199 -27.65 13.31 5.52
N THR A 200 -27.37 12.52 4.48
CA THR A 200 -26.52 12.92 3.34
C THR A 200 -27.37 13.18 2.09
N ARG A 201 -26.90 14.07 1.20
CA ARG A 201 -27.71 14.52 0.03
C ARG A 201 -27.81 13.46 -1.06
N GLN A 202 -26.80 12.63 -1.12
CA GLN A 202 -26.62 11.54 -2.07
C GLN A 202 -25.93 10.39 -1.35
N GLU A 203 -25.92 9.23 -2.01
CA GLU A 203 -24.99 8.17 -1.66
C GLU A 203 -23.54 8.66 -1.77
N ASN A 204 -22.56 7.87 -1.35
CA ASN A 204 -21.12 8.11 -1.48
C ASN A 204 -20.49 9.23 -0.64
N ALA A 205 -21.17 9.69 0.41
CA ALA A 205 -20.62 10.72 1.31
C ALA A 205 -19.26 10.32 1.92
N THR A 206 -18.32 11.27 1.89
CA THR A 206 -16.90 11.03 2.21
C THR A 206 -16.45 11.68 3.50
N SER A 207 -17.25 12.58 4.09
CA SER A 207 -16.97 13.24 5.37
C SER A 207 -18.26 13.36 6.19
N VAL A 208 -18.10 13.60 7.50
CA VAL A 208 -19.20 13.98 8.37
C VAL A 208 -19.78 15.34 7.97
N ASP A 209 -18.98 16.19 7.31
CA ASP A 209 -19.44 17.50 6.82
C ASP A 209 -20.42 17.38 5.65
N ASP A 210 -20.51 16.20 5.03
CA ASP A 210 -21.52 15.89 4.02
C ASP A 210 -22.89 15.56 4.65
N CYS A 211 -22.94 15.41 5.98
CA CYS A 211 -24.17 15.27 6.75
C CYS A 211 -24.80 16.64 7.00
N PHE A 212 -26.08 16.78 6.70
CA PHE A 212 -26.88 17.99 6.95
C PHE A 212 -28.13 17.66 7.76
N PHE A 213 -28.67 18.64 8.48
CA PHE A 213 -29.83 18.44 9.35
C PHE A 213 -31.07 18.00 8.54
N ALA A 214 -31.63 16.85 8.89
CA ALA A 214 -32.70 16.12 8.23
C ALA A 214 -34.11 16.64 8.56
N ILE A 215 -34.22 17.80 9.22
CA ILE A 215 -35.47 18.54 9.38
C ILE A 215 -35.42 19.73 8.42
N CYS A 216 -36.52 19.93 7.69
CA CYS A 216 -36.75 21.16 6.92
C CYS A 216 -36.85 22.35 7.91
N ASP A 217 -35.75 22.85 8.45
CA ASP A 217 -35.79 24.01 9.36
C ASP A 217 -35.94 25.31 8.57
N VAL A 218 -36.34 26.38 9.25
CA VAL A 218 -36.95 27.63 8.71
C VAL A 218 -36.14 28.37 7.63
N ASP A 219 -34.85 28.03 7.47
CA ASP A 219 -33.96 28.46 6.38
C ASP A 219 -33.71 27.33 5.35
N GLY A 220 -34.71 26.48 5.12
CA GLY A 220 -34.71 25.34 4.18
C GLY A 220 -34.52 25.71 2.70
N SER A 221 -33.77 26.78 2.41
CA SER A 221 -33.38 27.27 1.10
C SER A 221 -32.34 26.40 0.40
N ASP A 222 -31.67 25.49 1.12
CA ASP A 222 -30.51 24.77 0.58
C ASP A 222 -30.80 23.34 0.11
N LEU A 223 -31.93 22.72 0.51
CA LEU A 223 -32.29 21.39 0.00
C LEU A 223 -33.08 21.49 -1.30
N CYS A 224 -34.13 22.31 -1.31
CA CYS A 224 -34.96 22.55 -2.48
C CYS A 224 -34.56 23.88 -3.12
N GLN A 225 -33.92 23.80 -4.28
CA GLN A 225 -33.50 24.96 -5.06
C GLN A 225 -34.71 25.69 -5.67
N ASN A 226 -34.46 26.89 -6.18
CA ASN A 226 -35.43 27.65 -6.97
C ASN A 226 -36.80 27.89 -6.28
N GLY A 227 -36.80 27.99 -4.96
CA GLY A 227 -38.02 28.24 -4.17
C GLY A 227 -38.89 27.00 -3.95
N GLY A 228 -38.35 25.79 -4.12
CA GLY A 228 -39.04 24.56 -3.75
C GLY A 228 -39.33 24.47 -2.25
N THR A 229 -40.45 23.84 -1.90
CA THR A 229 -40.85 23.64 -0.50
C THR A 229 -40.44 22.25 -0.04
N CYS A 230 -39.59 22.18 0.98
CA CYS A 230 -39.19 20.93 1.62
C CYS A 230 -40.35 20.37 2.46
N VAL A 231 -40.69 19.10 2.26
CA VAL A 231 -41.64 18.36 3.09
C VAL A 231 -40.98 17.09 3.62
N TYR A 232 -41.16 16.85 4.92
CA TYR A 232 -40.70 15.64 5.59
C TYR A 232 -41.85 14.64 5.73
N ASN A 233 -41.64 13.41 5.25
CA ASN A 233 -42.61 12.32 5.43
C ASN A 233 -42.20 11.44 6.62
N GLU A 234 -42.91 11.58 7.74
CA GLU A 234 -42.64 10.81 8.97
C GLU A 234 -42.78 9.29 8.81
N THR A 235 -43.53 8.82 7.81
CA THR A 235 -43.81 7.39 7.61
C THR A 235 -42.70 6.69 6.82
N SER A 236 -42.09 7.40 5.87
CA SER A 236 -40.99 6.87 5.04
C SER A 236 -39.62 7.38 5.46
N ALA A 237 -39.55 8.24 6.49
CA ALA A 237 -38.33 8.96 6.90
C ALA A 237 -37.61 9.63 5.71
N ALA A 238 -38.38 10.10 4.72
CA ALA A 238 -37.86 10.65 3.48
C ALA A 238 -38.20 12.14 3.37
N LEU A 239 -37.24 12.92 2.90
CA LEU A 239 -37.41 14.32 2.54
C LEU A 239 -37.82 14.38 1.06
N GLN A 240 -38.81 15.19 0.73
CA GLN A 240 -39.25 15.44 -0.64
C GLN A 240 -39.32 16.94 -0.90
N CYS A 241 -38.89 17.38 -2.07
CA CYS A 241 -39.08 18.75 -2.52
C CYS A 241 -40.36 18.87 -3.36
N LEU A 242 -41.22 19.80 -3.00
CA LEU A 242 -42.34 20.25 -3.82
C LEU A 242 -41.85 21.40 -4.71
N CYS A 243 -41.67 21.11 -6.00
CA CYS A 243 -41.12 22.09 -6.93
C CYS A 243 -42.18 23.08 -7.44
N PRO A 244 -41.83 24.37 -7.59
CA PRO A 244 -42.70 25.32 -8.27
C PRO A 244 -42.91 24.89 -9.73
N ALA A 245 -43.96 25.41 -10.38
CA ALA A 245 -44.43 24.94 -11.67
C ALA A 245 -43.35 24.88 -12.77
N ASP A 246 -42.31 25.71 -12.72
CA ASP A 246 -41.26 25.78 -13.75
C ASP A 246 -39.99 24.98 -13.41
N PHE A 247 -39.99 24.24 -12.29
CA PHE A 247 -38.83 23.48 -11.81
C PHE A 247 -39.16 22.02 -11.53
N ASP A 248 -38.15 21.15 -11.59
CA ASP A 248 -38.29 19.69 -11.40
C ASP A 248 -37.00 19.06 -10.85
N GLY A 249 -37.04 17.76 -10.55
CA GLY A 249 -35.99 16.96 -9.91
C GLY A 249 -36.15 16.89 -8.38
N ASP A 250 -35.44 15.95 -7.75
CA ASP A 250 -35.55 15.67 -6.31
C ASP A 250 -35.21 16.89 -5.42
N THR A 251 -34.52 17.89 -5.97
CA THR A 251 -34.14 19.14 -5.31
C THR A 251 -34.61 20.39 -6.06
N CYS A 252 -35.51 20.28 -7.04
CA CYS A 252 -36.00 21.41 -7.86
C CYS A 252 -34.90 22.20 -8.58
N ASN A 253 -33.80 21.53 -8.94
CA ASN A 253 -32.64 22.12 -9.59
C ASN A 253 -32.81 22.26 -11.12
N PHE A 254 -33.74 21.51 -11.72
CA PHE A 254 -34.00 21.61 -13.16
C PHE A 254 -35.04 22.70 -13.43
N SER A 255 -34.83 23.51 -14.46
CA SER A 255 -35.80 24.49 -14.98
C SER A 255 -35.95 24.33 -16.49
N CYS A 256 -37.15 24.60 -17.03
CA CYS A 256 -37.35 24.66 -18.49
C CYS A 256 -36.67 25.89 -19.12
N ASP A 257 -36.29 26.92 -18.34
CA ASP A 257 -35.69 28.15 -18.88
C ASP A 257 -34.32 27.86 -19.52
N GLY A 258 -34.18 28.16 -20.81
CA GLY A 258 -32.99 27.82 -21.59
C GLY A 258 -32.70 26.31 -21.77
N PHE A 259 -33.52 25.40 -21.23
CA PHE A 259 -33.31 23.96 -21.38
C PHE A 259 -33.38 23.54 -22.85
N CYS A 260 -34.34 24.09 -23.60
CA CYS A 260 -34.49 23.92 -25.04
C CYS A 260 -33.86 25.05 -25.87
N ASN A 261 -32.88 25.77 -25.31
CA ASN A 261 -32.11 26.86 -25.95
C ASN A 261 -32.98 27.94 -26.64
N ASP A 262 -34.17 28.26 -26.11
CA ASP A 262 -35.20 29.12 -26.74
C ASP A 262 -35.72 28.67 -28.11
N HIS A 263 -35.21 27.54 -28.61
CA HIS A 263 -35.47 26.93 -29.90
C HIS A 263 -36.41 25.74 -29.81
N GLY A 264 -37.01 25.49 -28.65
CA GLY A 264 -38.02 24.47 -28.44
C GLY A 264 -38.95 24.77 -27.27
N GLU A 265 -40.01 23.99 -27.18
CA GLU A 265 -40.95 23.97 -26.05
C GLU A 265 -40.71 22.73 -25.19
N CYS A 266 -40.55 22.94 -23.90
CA CYS A 266 -40.32 21.90 -22.90
C CYS A 266 -41.60 21.06 -22.71
N ILE A 267 -41.52 19.74 -22.80
CA ILE A 267 -42.66 18.84 -22.59
C ILE A 267 -42.65 18.21 -21.19
N LYS A 268 -43.83 18.19 -20.58
CA LYS A 268 -44.09 17.52 -19.30
C LYS A 268 -44.95 16.29 -19.52
N ASP A 269 -44.69 15.24 -18.75
CA ASP A 269 -45.54 14.06 -18.73
C ASP A 269 -46.82 14.28 -17.90
N ASN A 270 -47.66 13.24 -17.80
CA ASN A 270 -48.93 13.29 -17.09
C ASN A 270 -48.78 13.47 -15.56
N SER A 271 -47.59 13.30 -15.02
CA SER A 271 -47.21 13.56 -13.61
C SER A 271 -46.68 14.97 -13.40
N GLY A 272 -46.49 15.75 -14.48
CA GLY A 272 -45.88 17.07 -14.44
C GLY A 272 -44.35 17.06 -14.49
N GLN A 273 -43.73 15.88 -14.67
CA GLN A 273 -42.28 15.73 -14.78
C GLN A 273 -41.80 16.16 -16.17
N MET A 274 -40.73 16.93 -16.24
CA MET A 274 -40.12 17.40 -17.48
C MET A 274 -39.35 16.26 -18.15
N VAL A 275 -39.71 15.92 -19.38
CA VAL A 275 -39.20 14.68 -20.03
C VAL A 275 -38.50 14.89 -21.36
N ALA A 276 -38.74 16.00 -22.08
CA ALA A 276 -38.03 16.30 -23.33
C ALA A 276 -38.25 17.75 -23.82
N CYS A 277 -37.66 18.07 -24.97
CA CYS A 277 -37.93 19.28 -25.76
C CYS A 277 -38.67 18.94 -27.06
N THR A 278 -39.64 19.77 -27.44
CA THR A 278 -40.22 19.81 -28.79
C THR A 278 -39.58 20.96 -29.55
N CYS A 279 -38.72 20.66 -30.53
CA CYS A 279 -37.97 21.70 -31.23
C CYS A 279 -38.83 22.46 -32.25
N LYS A 280 -38.58 23.78 -32.34
CA LYS A 280 -39.11 24.66 -33.38
C LYS A 280 -38.54 24.26 -34.74
N GLU A 281 -39.20 24.69 -35.81
CA GLU A 281 -38.84 24.36 -37.18
C GLU A 281 -37.35 24.68 -37.46
N TYR A 282 -36.64 23.73 -38.10
CA TYR A 282 -35.20 23.76 -38.39
C TYR A 282 -34.25 23.57 -37.20
N TYR A 283 -34.74 23.18 -36.01
CA TYR A 283 -33.90 22.78 -34.87
C TYR A 283 -34.11 21.31 -34.49
N TYR A 284 -33.05 20.64 -34.03
CA TYR A 284 -33.06 19.24 -33.58
C TYR A 284 -32.01 18.97 -32.51
N GLY A 285 -32.03 17.77 -31.93
CA GLY A 285 -31.24 17.40 -30.74
C GLY A 285 -32.12 17.35 -29.49
N ASP A 286 -31.60 16.74 -28.43
CA ASP A 286 -32.37 16.50 -27.19
C ASP A 286 -32.75 17.81 -26.48
N ARG A 287 -32.03 18.89 -26.79
CA ARG A 287 -32.20 20.26 -26.25
C ARG A 287 -32.37 21.31 -27.35
N CYS A 288 -32.68 20.90 -28.58
CA CYS A 288 -32.82 21.79 -29.75
C CYS A 288 -31.57 22.63 -30.05
N GLU A 289 -30.39 22.05 -29.79
CA GLU A 289 -29.08 22.69 -29.90
C GLU A 289 -28.51 22.72 -31.33
N HIS A 290 -29.08 21.95 -32.25
CA HIS A 290 -28.62 21.88 -33.64
C HIS A 290 -29.61 22.54 -34.57
N ARG A 291 -29.10 23.32 -35.55
CA ARG A 291 -29.91 23.98 -36.57
C ARG A 291 -29.64 23.40 -37.95
N GLU A 292 -30.70 23.03 -38.66
CA GLU A 292 -30.59 22.58 -40.06
C GLU A 292 -30.08 23.72 -40.96
N GLY A 293 -29.00 23.45 -41.69
CA GLY A 293 -28.40 24.39 -42.65
C GLY A 293 -27.14 25.13 -42.17
N GLU A 294 -26.74 25.00 -40.90
CA GLU A 294 -25.41 25.45 -40.47
C GLU A 294 -24.34 24.39 -40.77
N SER A 295 -23.84 24.41 -42.00
CA SER A 295 -22.62 23.71 -42.38
C SER A 295 -21.46 24.16 -41.47
N ALA A 296 -20.84 23.17 -40.82
CA ALA A 296 -19.63 23.32 -40.03
C ALA A 296 -18.58 24.23 -40.69
N LYS A 297 -18.30 25.39 -40.08
CA LYS A 297 -16.96 25.97 -40.13
C LYS A 297 -16.19 25.50 -38.91
N SER A 298 -15.78 24.24 -38.93
CA SER A 298 -14.65 23.77 -38.13
C SER A 298 -13.61 23.20 -39.07
N SER A 299 -12.64 24.06 -39.38
CA SER A 299 -11.21 23.75 -39.48
C SER A 299 -10.86 22.32 -39.92
N GLN A 300 -10.62 22.17 -41.21
CA GLN A 300 -9.89 21.03 -41.76
C GLN A 300 -8.44 21.00 -41.25
N SER A 301 -8.09 19.86 -40.66
CA SER A 301 -6.82 19.11 -40.80
C SER A 301 -5.48 19.81 -40.56
N ASN A 302 -4.76 19.36 -39.53
CA ASN A 302 -3.32 19.14 -39.64
C ASN A 302 -2.91 17.92 -38.79
N PRO A 303 -2.50 16.79 -39.41
CA PRO A 303 -1.82 15.72 -38.69
C PRO A 303 -0.30 15.98 -38.67
N CYS A 304 0.28 16.03 -37.48
CA CYS A 304 1.65 15.56 -37.25
C CYS A 304 1.58 14.08 -36.87
#